data_AF-A0AAU8EQL9-F1
#
_entry.id   AF-A0AAU8EQL9-F1
#
_cell.length_a   1.000
_cell.length_b   1.000
_cell.length_c   1.000
_cell.angle_alpha   90.00
_cell.angle_beta   90.00
_cell.angle_gamma   90.00
#
_symmetry.space_group_name_H-M   'P 1'
#
loop_
_entity.id
_entity.type
_entity.pdbx_description
1 polymer ?
#
loop_
_entity_poly.entity_id
_entity_poly.type
_entity_poly.pdbx_seq_one_letter_code
_entity_poly.pdbx_strand_id
1 'polypeptide(L)'
;MDWQGWALFGLLATTALTAVMIAFQMAGWTRLDLPLVLGSLVTPDPDRARIAGFFIHLAAGQVFALGYAAVFALLGRATWWIGALLGLLHVAVALTVILPLLPGIHPRMASTRAGPASRAALEPPGLLGLNYGIQTPAVAVAAHLVYGSLLGLLLTVN
;
A
#
# COMPACT_ATOMS: atom_id res chain seq x y z
N MET A 1 23.54 9.22 -2.95
CA MET A 1 22.35 8.36 -2.83
C MET A 1 22.47 7.21 -3.81
N ASP A 2 22.19 5.99 -3.39
CA ASP A 2 22.18 4.81 -4.27
C ASP A 2 20.94 4.76 -5.18
N TRP A 3 21.01 5.53 -6.26
CA TRP A 3 19.94 5.63 -7.26
C TRP A 3 19.76 4.35 -8.08
N GLN A 4 20.77 3.48 -8.15
CA GLN A 4 20.69 2.22 -8.89
C GLN A 4 19.99 1.15 -8.05
N GLY A 5 20.39 0.99 -6.78
CA GLY A 5 19.78 0.05 -5.85
C GLY A 5 18.32 0.37 -5.55
N TRP A 6 17.93 1.65 -5.62
CA TRP A 6 16.55 2.08 -5.45
C TRP A 6 15.52 1.33 -6.31
N ALA A 7 15.85 1.06 -7.58
CA ALA A 7 14.96 0.33 -8.48
C ALA A 7 14.65 -1.09 -7.98
N LEU A 8 15.63 -1.75 -7.36
CA LEU A 8 15.49 -3.09 -6.81
C LEU A 8 14.89 -3.08 -5.39
N PHE A 9 15.35 -2.18 -4.53
CA PHE A 9 14.93 -2.15 -3.12
C PHE A 9 13.50 -1.67 -2.93
N GLY A 10 13.00 -0.79 -3.82
CA GLY A 10 11.59 -0.42 -3.87
C GLY A 10 10.70 -1.65 -4.12
N LEU A 11 11.00 -2.43 -5.16
CA LEU A 11 10.31 -3.67 -5.46
C LEU A 11 10.35 -4.67 -4.30
N LEU A 12 11.53 -4.92 -3.73
CA LEU A 12 11.70 -5.84 -2.60
C LEU A 12 10.88 -5.40 -1.37
N ALA A 13 10.95 -4.12 -1.01
CA ALA A 13 10.21 -3.58 0.12
C ALA A 13 8.69 -3.69 -0.11
N THR A 14 8.20 -3.39 -1.32
CA THR A 14 6.78 -3.52 -1.65
C THR A 14 6.31 -4.96 -1.69
N THR A 15 7.13 -5.89 -2.21
CA THR A 15 6.84 -7.33 -2.15
C THR A 15 6.72 -7.79 -0.69
N ALA A 16 7.65 -7.38 0.18
CA ALA A 16 7.61 -7.72 1.60
C ALA A 16 6.36 -7.16 2.29
N LEU A 17 6.04 -5.88 2.08
CA LEU A 17 4.80 -5.26 2.56
C LEU A 17 3.57 -6.02 2.08
N THR A 18 3.51 -6.37 0.79
CA THR A 18 2.37 -7.07 0.20
C THR A 18 2.22 -8.47 0.78
N ALA A 19 3.33 -9.18 0.98
CA ALA A 19 3.34 -10.49 1.63
C ALA A 19 2.83 -10.40 3.08
N VAL A 20 3.22 -9.38 3.84
CA VAL A 20 2.71 -9.14 5.21
C VAL A 20 1.19 -8.90 5.18
N MET A 21 0.71 -8.06 4.27
CA MET A 21 -0.73 -7.79 4.11
C MET A 21 -1.51 -9.06 3.77
N ILE A 22 -1.04 -9.85 2.79
CA ILE A 22 -1.66 -11.12 2.39
C ILE A 22 -1.64 -12.12 3.55
N ALA A 23 -0.53 -12.22 4.29
CA ALA A 23 -0.45 -13.12 5.45
C ALA A 23 -1.49 -12.77 6.52
N PHE A 24 -1.65 -11.49 6.86
CA PHE A 24 -2.67 -11.05 7.82
C PHE A 24 -4.09 -11.21 7.28
N GLN A 25 -4.30 -11.03 5.98
CA GLN A 25 -5.58 -11.30 5.34
C GLN A 25 -5.93 -12.79 5.42
N MET A 26 -5.01 -13.68 5.07
CA MET A 26 -5.18 -15.14 5.16
C MET A 26 -5.35 -15.63 6.60
N ALA A 27 -4.75 -14.94 7.57
CA ALA A 27 -4.95 -15.18 9.00
C ALA A 27 -6.30 -14.64 9.53
N GLY A 28 -7.08 -13.94 8.71
CA GLY A 28 -8.40 -13.41 9.07
C GLY A 28 -8.37 -12.10 9.87
N TRP A 29 -7.23 -11.41 9.97
CA TRP A 29 -7.11 -10.16 10.73
C TRP A 29 -7.67 -8.96 9.94
N THR A 30 -7.66 -9.03 8.62
CA THR A 30 -8.29 -8.03 7.75
C THR A 30 -8.93 -8.72 6.56
N ARG A 31 -10.04 -8.17 6.07
CA ARG A 31 -10.65 -8.55 4.79
C ARG A 31 -10.03 -7.79 3.62
N LEU A 32 -9.13 -6.84 3.88
CA LEU A 32 -8.53 -5.99 2.86
C LEU A 32 -7.57 -6.82 2.01
N ASP A 33 -7.98 -7.06 0.78
CA ASP A 33 -7.18 -7.66 -0.28
C ASP A 33 -6.69 -6.53 -1.22
N LEU A 34 -5.56 -5.91 -0.89
CA LEU A 34 -5.03 -4.79 -1.68
C LEU A 34 -4.78 -5.16 -3.16
N PRO A 35 -4.18 -6.33 -3.48
CA PRO A 35 -4.07 -6.77 -4.87
C PRO A 35 -5.44 -6.87 -5.57
N LEU A 36 -6.46 -7.44 -4.94
CA LEU A 36 -7.80 -7.48 -5.53
C LEU A 36 -8.36 -6.06 -5.75
N VAL A 37 -8.25 -5.18 -4.74
CA VAL A 37 -8.72 -3.78 -4.85
C VAL A 37 -8.08 -3.11 -6.06
N LEU A 38 -6.75 -3.08 -6.13
CA LEU A 38 -6.03 -2.41 -7.21
C LEU A 38 -6.28 -3.04 -8.59
N GLY A 39 -6.24 -4.37 -8.69
CA GLY A 39 -6.41 -5.05 -9.97
C GLY A 39 -7.84 -5.06 -10.49
N SER A 40 -8.82 -4.90 -9.61
CA SER A 40 -10.22 -4.75 -10.02
C SER A 40 -10.52 -3.39 -10.68
N LEU A 41 -9.55 -2.49 -10.78
CA LEU A 41 -9.59 -1.36 -11.72
C LEU A 41 -9.56 -1.84 -13.17
N VAL A 42 -8.78 -2.88 -13.47
CA VAL A 42 -8.46 -3.29 -14.85
C VAL A 42 -9.23 -4.54 -15.30
N THR A 43 -9.60 -5.44 -14.39
CA THR A 43 -10.32 -6.69 -14.74
C THR A 43 -11.42 -7.02 -13.73
N PRO A 44 -12.58 -7.54 -14.15
CA PRO A 44 -13.63 -8.00 -13.24
C PRO A 44 -13.34 -9.37 -12.62
N ASP A 45 -12.51 -10.18 -13.27
CA ASP A 45 -12.14 -11.52 -12.79
C ASP A 45 -11.25 -11.41 -11.53
N PRO A 46 -11.67 -11.93 -10.37
CA PRO A 46 -10.94 -11.75 -9.11
C PRO A 46 -9.52 -12.34 -9.10
N ASP A 47 -9.31 -13.46 -9.78
CA ASP A 47 -8.02 -14.15 -9.79
C ASP A 47 -7.01 -13.39 -10.66
N ARG A 48 -7.43 -12.95 -11.84
CA ARG A 48 -6.66 -12.05 -12.69
C ARG A 48 -6.46 -10.68 -12.03
N ALA A 49 -7.45 -10.19 -11.28
CA ALA A 49 -7.34 -8.94 -10.56
C ALA A 49 -6.21 -9.00 -9.53
N ARG A 50 -6.09 -10.06 -8.73
CA ARG A 50 -4.98 -10.19 -7.76
C ARG A 50 -3.61 -10.13 -8.42
N ILE A 51 -3.45 -10.79 -9.57
CA ILE A 51 -2.20 -10.77 -10.34
C ILE A 51 -1.91 -9.35 -10.85
N ALA A 52 -2.87 -8.74 -11.55
CA ALA A 52 -2.70 -7.40 -12.11
C ALA A 52 -2.46 -6.36 -11.00
N GLY A 53 -3.23 -6.44 -9.91
CA GLY A 53 -3.14 -5.55 -8.78
C GLY A 53 -1.84 -5.71 -7.99
N PHE A 54 -1.26 -6.91 -7.92
CA PHE A 54 0.08 -7.10 -7.39
C PHE A 54 1.11 -6.26 -8.16
N PHE A 55 1.09 -6.30 -9.50
CA PHE A 55 2.00 -5.47 -10.31
C PHE A 55 1.69 -3.98 -10.21
N ILE A 56 0.41 -3.57 -10.16
CA ILE A 56 0.03 -2.18 -9.89
C ILE A 56 0.58 -1.73 -8.53
N HIS A 57 0.51 -2.60 -7.52
CA HIS A 57 1.04 -2.29 -6.20
C HIS A 57 2.56 -2.14 -6.20
N LEU A 58 3.29 -3.00 -6.91
CA LEU A 58 4.74 -2.84 -7.12
C LEU A 58 5.08 -1.50 -7.77
N ALA A 59 4.34 -1.10 -8.81
CA ALA A 59 4.55 0.18 -9.47
C ALA A 59 4.26 1.37 -8.54
N ALA A 60 3.16 1.34 -7.79
CA ALA A 60 2.84 2.35 -6.78
C ALA A 60 3.90 2.40 -5.67
N GLY A 61 4.34 1.23 -5.20
CA GLY A 61 5.41 1.07 -4.23
C GLY A 61 6.71 1.68 -4.72
N GLN A 62 7.06 1.51 -6.00
CA GLN A 62 8.21 2.17 -6.58
C GLN A 62 8.08 3.70 -6.50
N VAL A 63 6.92 4.28 -6.85
CA VAL A 63 6.69 5.73 -6.71
C VAL A 63 6.91 6.20 -5.27
N PHE A 64 6.40 5.46 -4.28
CA PHE A 64 6.65 5.79 -2.86
C PHE A 64 8.12 5.64 -2.48
N ALA A 65 8.80 4.59 -2.95
CA ALA A 65 10.22 4.39 -2.69
C ALA A 65 11.02 5.60 -3.19
N LEU A 66 10.62 6.22 -4.31
CA LEU A 66 11.31 7.40 -4.84
C LEU A 66 11.26 8.56 -3.83
N GLY A 67 10.09 8.76 -3.22
CA GLY A 67 9.91 9.74 -2.15
C GLY A 67 10.81 9.45 -0.94
N TYR A 68 10.95 8.18 -0.55
CA TYR A 68 11.85 7.79 0.54
C TYR A 68 13.31 8.07 0.19
N ALA A 69 13.74 7.68 -1.00
CA ALA A 69 15.08 7.96 -1.51
C ALA A 69 15.38 9.47 -1.54
N ALA A 70 14.43 10.29 -1.99
CA ALA A 70 14.55 11.74 -1.98
C ALA A 70 14.70 12.30 -0.56
N VAL A 71 13.90 11.83 0.40
CA VAL A 71 14.01 12.24 1.81
C VAL A 71 15.35 11.82 2.40
N PHE A 72 15.81 10.59 2.18
CA PHE A 72 17.12 10.14 2.65
C PHE A 72 18.28 10.94 2.05
N ALA A 73 18.19 11.27 0.76
CA ALA A 73 19.16 12.14 0.09
C ALA A 73 19.19 13.55 0.71
N LEU A 74 18.02 14.14 0.97
CA LEU A 74 17.91 15.47 1.61
C LEU A 74 18.44 15.48 3.04
N LEU A 75 18.23 14.40 3.79
CA LEU A 75 18.68 14.28 5.18
C LEU A 75 20.17 13.91 5.29
N GLY A 76 20.81 13.47 4.20
CA GLY A 76 22.17 12.91 4.25
C GLY A 76 22.27 11.61 5.04
N ARG A 77 21.15 10.93 5.32
CA ARG A 77 21.09 9.73 6.17
C ARG A 77 19.92 8.83 5.80
N ALA A 78 20.20 7.53 5.74
CA ALA A 78 19.20 6.47 5.64
C ALA A 78 19.41 5.50 6.82
N THR A 79 18.39 5.35 7.67
CA THR A 79 18.40 4.38 8.76
C THR A 79 17.03 3.72 8.86
N TRP A 80 17.00 2.50 9.42
CA TRP A 80 15.78 1.72 9.57
C TRP A 80 14.67 2.49 10.31
N TRP A 81 15.02 3.25 11.35
CA TRP A 81 14.03 3.96 12.16
C TRP A 81 13.52 5.24 11.47
N ILE A 82 14.35 5.94 10.68
CA ILE A 82 13.87 7.05 9.85
C ILE A 82 12.94 6.49 8.78
N GLY A 83 13.32 5.37 8.16
CA GLY A 83 12.47 4.63 7.24
C GLY A 83 11.14 4.22 7.87
N ALA A 84 11.14 3.69 9.09
CA ALA A 84 9.92 3.34 9.83
C ALA A 84 9.03 4.56 10.11
N LEU A 85 9.60 5.71 10.48
CA LEU A 85 8.84 6.96 10.66
C LEU A 85 8.20 7.44 9.35
N LEU A 86 8.93 7.33 8.23
CA LEU A 86 8.36 7.58 6.90
C LEU A 86 7.28 6.53 6.56
N GLY A 87 7.43 5.29 7.02
CA GLY A 87 6.42 4.23 6.98
C GLY A 87 5.11 4.64 7.65
N LEU A 88 5.21 5.22 8.85
CA LEU A 88 4.05 5.74 9.59
C LEU A 88 3.39 6.91 8.86
N LEU A 89 4.18 7.84 8.31
CA LEU A 89 3.64 8.93 7.50
C LEU A 89 2.94 8.40 6.25
N HIS A 90 3.56 7.45 5.56
CA HIS A 90 3.03 6.83 4.35
C HIS A 90 1.69 6.15 4.64
N VAL A 91 1.59 5.30 5.67
CA VAL A 91 0.32 4.64 6.00
C VAL A 91 -0.73 5.64 6.49
N ALA A 92 -0.34 6.70 7.23
CA ALA A 92 -1.26 7.75 7.62
C ALA A 92 -1.89 8.41 6.39
N VAL A 93 -1.08 8.78 5.39
CA VAL A 93 -1.56 9.34 4.11
C VAL A 93 -2.41 8.31 3.35
N ALA A 94 -1.98 7.05 3.30
CA ALA A 94 -2.73 5.99 2.62
C ALA A 94 -4.14 5.82 3.23
N LEU A 95 -4.24 5.73 4.55
CA LEU A 95 -5.49 5.47 5.27
C LEU A 95 -6.42 6.69 5.35
N THR A 96 -5.88 7.91 5.37
CA THR A 96 -6.65 9.14 5.58
C THR A 96 -6.90 9.96 4.32
N VAL A 97 -6.09 9.78 3.28
CA VAL A 97 -6.20 10.54 2.02
C VAL A 97 -6.47 9.61 0.84
N ILE A 98 -5.63 8.59 0.62
CA ILE A 98 -5.71 7.79 -0.61
C ILE A 98 -6.95 6.88 -0.60
N LEU A 99 -7.13 6.07 0.46
CA LEU A 99 -8.26 5.14 0.55
C LEU A 99 -9.63 5.86 0.48
N PRO A 100 -9.86 6.99 1.18
CA PRO A 100 -11.13 7.72 1.06
C PRO A 100 -11.43 8.27 -0.33
N LEU A 101 -10.41 8.47 -1.18
CA LEU A 101 -10.59 8.95 -2.56
C LEU A 101 -10.84 7.81 -3.55
N LEU A 102 -10.49 6.56 -3.22
CA LEU A 102 -10.69 5.41 -4.12
C LEU A 102 -12.12 5.25 -4.65
N PRO A 103 -13.20 5.39 -3.83
CA PRO A 103 -14.57 5.26 -4.35
C PRO A 103 -14.91 6.26 -5.47
N GLY A 104 -14.19 7.38 -5.58
CA GLY A 104 -14.41 8.38 -6.62
C GLY A 104 -13.85 8.00 -8.00
N ILE A 105 -12.88 7.10 -8.06
CA ILE A 105 -12.21 6.69 -9.31
C ILE A 105 -12.37 5.19 -9.61
N HIS A 106 -12.74 4.40 -8.61
CA HIS A 106 -12.74 2.96 -8.69
C HIS A 106 -14.09 2.42 -9.24
N PRO A 107 -14.13 1.83 -10.45
CA PRO A 107 -15.38 1.55 -11.17
C PRO A 107 -16.23 0.44 -10.52
N ARG A 108 -15.63 -0.36 -9.63
CA ARG A 108 -16.27 -1.50 -8.96
C ARG A 108 -16.37 -1.32 -7.44
N MET A 109 -16.08 -0.14 -6.92
CA MET A 109 -16.17 0.14 -5.48
C MET A 109 -17.47 0.89 -5.19
N ALA A 110 -18.21 0.43 -4.19
CA ALA A 110 -19.35 1.16 -3.69
C ALA A 110 -18.92 2.51 -3.09
N SER A 111 -19.80 3.49 -3.17
CA SER A 111 -19.59 4.83 -2.61
C SER A 111 -20.73 5.17 -1.68
N THR A 112 -20.42 5.80 -0.54
CA THR A 112 -21.43 6.29 0.41
C THR A 112 -22.21 7.50 -0.10
N ARG A 113 -21.75 8.12 -1.19
CA ARG A 113 -22.37 9.30 -1.81
C ARG A 113 -23.23 8.95 -3.03
N ALA A 114 -23.07 7.74 -3.56
CA ALA A 114 -23.80 7.27 -4.73
C ALA A 114 -24.94 6.32 -4.30
N GLY A 115 -26.00 6.25 -5.12
CA GLY A 115 -27.06 5.26 -4.92
C GLY A 115 -26.57 3.82 -5.17
N PRO A 116 -27.43 2.80 -4.93
CA PRO A 116 -27.08 1.41 -5.16
C PRO A 116 -26.59 1.17 -6.59
N ALA A 117 -25.38 0.62 -6.74
CA ALA A 117 -24.79 0.30 -8.04
C ALA A 117 -24.69 -1.21 -8.21
N SER A 118 -25.30 -1.76 -9.27
CA SER A 118 -25.33 -3.20 -9.56
C SER A 118 -23.97 -3.82 -9.88
N ARG A 119 -22.93 -2.99 -10.09
CA ARG A 119 -21.56 -3.40 -10.43
C ARG A 119 -20.56 -3.26 -9.28
N ALA A 120 -21.00 -2.79 -8.11
CA ALA A 120 -20.11 -2.65 -6.97
C ALA A 120 -19.82 -4.03 -6.36
N ALA A 121 -18.56 -4.44 -6.42
CA ALA A 121 -18.05 -5.68 -5.83
C ALA A 121 -17.17 -5.44 -4.60
N LEU A 122 -16.72 -4.18 -4.39
CA LEU A 122 -15.89 -3.79 -3.25
C LEU A 122 -16.65 -2.80 -2.36
N GLU A 123 -16.52 -2.99 -1.04
CA GLU A 123 -16.96 -2.02 -0.06
C GLU A 123 -16.08 -0.76 -0.10
N PRO A 124 -16.60 0.44 0.18
CA PRO A 124 -15.74 1.59 0.42
C PRO A 124 -14.87 1.31 1.65
N PRO A 125 -13.62 1.79 1.71
CA PRO A 125 -12.71 1.48 2.82
C PRO A 125 -13.22 1.93 4.20
N GLY A 126 -14.05 2.96 4.24
CA GLY A 126 -14.42 3.62 5.50
C GLY A 126 -13.23 4.37 6.10
N LEU A 127 -13.46 4.99 7.27
CA LEU A 127 -12.39 5.67 8.01
C LEU A 127 -11.29 4.65 8.35
N LEU A 128 -10.03 4.95 7.99
CA LEU A 128 -8.86 4.11 8.24
C LEU A 128 -8.94 2.67 7.69
N GLY A 129 -9.83 2.37 6.75
CA GLY A 129 -10.01 1.01 6.25
C GLY A 129 -10.86 0.11 7.16
N LEU A 130 -11.55 0.68 8.16
CA LEU A 130 -12.30 -0.07 9.17
C LEU A 130 -13.43 -0.95 8.60
N ASN A 131 -13.97 -0.61 7.41
CA ASN A 131 -14.97 -1.47 6.79
C ASN A 131 -14.38 -2.84 6.47
N TYR A 132 -13.08 -2.94 6.18
CA TYR A 132 -12.39 -4.21 5.95
C TYR A 132 -11.99 -4.95 7.24
N GLY A 133 -12.37 -4.46 8.43
CA GLY A 133 -12.12 -5.10 9.72
C GLY A 133 -11.39 -4.18 10.70
N ILE A 134 -11.65 -4.36 11.99
CA ILE A 134 -11.15 -3.47 13.05
C ILE A 134 -9.63 -3.50 13.20
N GLN A 135 -8.97 -4.61 12.85
CA GLN A 135 -7.52 -4.72 12.87
C GLN A 135 -6.84 -4.19 11.60
N THR A 136 -7.60 -3.84 10.55
CA THR A 136 -7.05 -3.33 9.28
C THR A 136 -6.07 -2.16 9.46
N PRO A 137 -6.34 -1.14 10.31
CA PRO A 137 -5.38 -0.06 10.53
C PRO A 137 -4.05 -0.56 11.12
N ALA A 138 -4.11 -1.49 12.09
CA ALA A 138 -2.91 -2.04 12.72
C ALA A 138 -2.10 -2.91 11.75
N VAL A 139 -2.79 -3.72 10.94
CA VAL A 139 -2.16 -4.52 9.86
C VAL A 139 -1.48 -3.61 8.84
N ALA A 140 -2.16 -2.56 8.39
CA ALA A 140 -1.59 -1.57 7.47
C ALA A 140 -0.35 -0.91 8.06
N VAL A 141 -0.39 -0.49 9.33
CA VAL A 141 0.76 0.10 10.04
C VAL A 141 1.93 -0.88 10.08
N ALA A 142 1.70 -2.13 10.48
CA ALA A 142 2.75 -3.15 10.54
C ALA A 142 3.41 -3.36 9.17
N ALA A 143 2.62 -3.46 8.10
CA ALA A 143 3.13 -3.66 6.75
C ALA A 143 3.96 -2.46 6.25
N HIS A 144 3.55 -1.23 6.58
CA HIS A 144 4.30 -0.02 6.19
C HIS A 144 5.54 0.24 7.05
N LEU A 145 5.54 -0.19 8.31
CA LEU A 145 6.75 -0.22 9.13
C LEU A 145 7.80 -1.16 8.54
N VAL A 146 7.40 -2.33 8.04
CA VAL A 146 8.28 -3.26 7.33
C VAL A 146 8.84 -2.61 6.07
N TYR A 147 7.97 -2.04 5.23
CA TYR A 147 8.38 -1.33 4.00
C TYR A 147 9.42 -0.25 4.28
N GLY A 148 9.10 0.66 5.21
CA GLY A 148 9.96 1.78 5.53
C GLY A 148 11.28 1.35 6.15
N SER A 149 11.25 0.38 7.07
CA SER A 149 12.47 -0.15 7.70
C SER A 149 13.38 -0.81 6.67
N LEU A 150 12.85 -1.59 5.74
CA LEU A 150 13.63 -2.21 4.66
C LEU A 150 14.29 -1.16 3.77
N LEU A 151 13.57 -0.13 3.34
CA LEU A 151 14.17 0.94 2.57
C LEU A 151 15.26 1.69 3.35
N GLY A 152 15.03 1.96 4.63
CA GLY A 152 16.02 2.61 5.50
C GLY A 152 17.25 1.76 5.80
N LEU A 153 17.18 0.43 5.65
CA LEU A 153 18.30 -0.50 5.78
C LEU A 153 19.06 -0.68 4.46
N LEU A 154 18.34 -0.75 3.34
CA LEU A 154 18.90 -1.13 2.05
C LEU A 154 19.44 0.06 1.25
N LEU A 155 18.79 1.22 1.33
CA LEU A 155 19.24 2.42 0.63
C LEU A 155 20.44 3.05 1.34
N THR A 156 21.44 3.47 0.57
CA THR A 156 22.62 4.15 1.09
C THR A 156 22.72 5.59 0.58
N VAL A 157 23.25 6.47 1.43
CA VAL A 157 23.43 7.90 1.14
C VAL A 157 24.94 8.18 1.06
N ASN A 158 25.57 7.75 -0.04
CA ASN A 158 26.93 8.17 -0.41
C ASN A 158 26.91 9.36 -1.36
#